data_AF-A0A9D3VJI6-F1
#
_entry.id   AF-A0A9D3VJI6-F1
#
_cell.length_a   1.000
_cell.length_b   1.000
_cell.length_c   1.000
_cell.angle_alpha   90.00
_cell.angle_beta   90.00
_cell.angle_gamma   90.00
#
_symmetry.space_group_name_H-M   'P 1'
#
loop_
_entity.id
_entity.type
_entity.pdbx_description
1 polymer ?
#
loop_
_entity_poly.entity_id
_entity_poly.type
_entity_poly.pdbx_seq_one_letter_code
_entity_poly.pdbx_strand_id
1 'polypeptide(L)'
;MHMAHIKNLKSLQKQSKGGIPTALQLPDYMKLWYSETLNVYKDMEDLMSKEGKSCRVQVAIGTMKRQSQVYYGEAKWLHENYIPTMEEYMPTGLVSCGYWNLTMSSFVGMEDSITKETFNWAFNDPKIVRASSTICRLMSDIVGHKVQ
;
A
#
# COMPACT_ATOMS: atom_id res chain seq x y z
N MET A 1 -12.46 -19.74 -8.97
CA MET A 1 -12.28 -18.40 -8.34
C MET A 1 -10.94 -17.74 -8.69
N HIS A 2 -9.77 -18.29 -8.31
CA HIS A 2 -8.45 -17.62 -8.39
C HIS A 2 -8.16 -16.76 -9.64
N MET A 3 -8.38 -17.30 -10.85
CA MET A 3 -8.05 -16.61 -12.12
C MET A 3 -8.71 -15.24 -12.31
N ALA A 4 -9.85 -14.97 -11.67
CA ALA A 4 -10.50 -13.67 -11.74
C ALA A 4 -9.71 -12.61 -10.97
N HIS A 5 -9.50 -12.82 -9.68
CA HIS A 5 -8.87 -11.85 -8.76
C HIS A 5 -7.53 -11.32 -9.30
N ILE A 6 -6.74 -12.19 -9.93
CA ILE A 6 -5.40 -11.86 -10.42
C ILE A 6 -5.44 -11.13 -11.77
N LYS A 7 -6.45 -11.36 -12.62
CA LYS A 7 -6.71 -10.50 -13.78
C LYS A 7 -7.14 -9.09 -13.35
N ASN A 8 -7.87 -8.97 -12.24
CA ASN A 8 -8.34 -7.68 -11.70
C ASN A 8 -7.18 -6.89 -11.06
N LEU A 9 -6.27 -7.57 -10.35
CA LEU A 9 -5.04 -6.94 -9.85
C LEU A 9 -4.11 -6.52 -11.01
N LYS A 10 -4.07 -7.30 -12.10
CA LYS A 10 -3.36 -6.90 -13.34
C LYS A 10 -3.99 -5.68 -14.04
N SER A 11 -5.32 -5.52 -14.05
CA SER A 11 -5.94 -4.30 -14.61
C SER A 11 -5.63 -3.07 -13.75
N LEU A 12 -5.80 -3.17 -12.42
CA LEU A 12 -5.39 -2.13 -11.45
C LEU A 12 -3.93 -1.68 -11.66
N GLN A 13 -2.99 -2.64 -11.80
CA GLN A 13 -1.58 -2.33 -12.04
C GLN A 13 -1.31 -1.71 -13.42
N LYS A 14 -2.01 -2.17 -14.48
CA LYS A 14 -1.84 -1.60 -15.83
C LYS A 14 -2.35 -0.15 -15.90
N GLN A 15 -3.43 0.14 -15.18
CA GLN A 15 -3.99 1.49 -15.05
C GLN A 15 -3.07 2.41 -14.24
N SER A 16 -2.45 1.93 -13.15
CA SER A 16 -1.60 2.75 -12.26
C SER A 16 -0.33 3.33 -12.93
N LYS A 17 0.00 2.92 -14.17
CA LYS A 17 1.09 3.47 -14.98
C LYS A 17 0.66 4.59 -15.95
N GLY A 18 -0.63 4.92 -16.03
CA GLY A 18 -1.15 5.92 -16.98
C GLY A 18 -2.38 6.73 -16.54
N GLY A 19 -3.03 6.39 -15.43
CA GLY A 19 -4.16 7.17 -14.91
C GLY A 19 -4.76 6.59 -13.62
N ILE A 20 -5.80 7.23 -13.10
CA ILE A 20 -6.63 6.66 -12.04
C ILE A 20 -7.51 5.56 -12.68
N PRO A 21 -7.55 4.33 -12.14
CA PRO A 21 -8.50 3.32 -12.57
C PRO A 21 -9.94 3.84 -12.54
N THR A 22 -10.65 3.76 -13.66
CA THR A 22 -12.11 3.89 -13.68
C THR A 22 -12.72 2.59 -13.18
N ALA A 23 -13.58 2.68 -12.15
CA ALA A 23 -14.18 1.52 -11.46
C ALA A 23 -14.98 0.57 -12.39
N LEU A 24 -15.33 1.05 -13.59
CA LEU A 24 -15.93 0.29 -14.70
C LEU A 24 -15.16 -0.97 -15.10
N GLN A 25 -13.84 -1.04 -14.88
CA GLN A 25 -12.99 -2.18 -15.28
C GLN A 25 -12.67 -3.16 -14.13
N LEU A 26 -13.37 -3.06 -13.00
CA LEU A 26 -13.29 -3.98 -11.86
C LEU A 26 -14.53 -4.88 -11.80
N PRO A 27 -14.46 -6.08 -11.23
CA PRO A 27 -15.66 -6.85 -10.89
C PRO A 27 -16.41 -6.20 -9.72
N ASP A 28 -17.70 -6.47 -9.63
CA ASP A 28 -18.62 -5.77 -8.73
C ASP A 28 -18.23 -5.87 -7.24
N TYR A 29 -17.71 -7.02 -6.79
CA TYR A 29 -17.21 -7.19 -5.42
C TYR A 29 -15.97 -6.33 -5.07
N MET A 30 -15.25 -5.83 -6.06
CA MET A 30 -14.13 -4.90 -5.88
C MET A 30 -14.54 -3.43 -6.04
N LYS A 31 -15.65 -3.13 -6.74
CA LYS A 31 -16.08 -1.74 -7.03
C LYS A 31 -16.29 -0.94 -5.75
N LEU A 32 -16.98 -1.51 -4.76
CA LEU A 32 -17.26 -0.85 -3.47
C LEU A 32 -15.96 -0.56 -2.68
N TRP A 33 -15.09 -1.56 -2.51
CA TRP A 33 -13.81 -1.35 -1.84
C TRP A 33 -12.94 -0.31 -2.53
N TYR A 34 -12.99 -0.25 -3.86
CA TYR A 34 -12.26 0.73 -4.65
C TYR A 34 -12.88 2.13 -4.57
N SER A 35 -14.21 2.28 -4.61
CA SER A 35 -14.87 3.58 -4.43
C SER A 35 -14.60 4.15 -3.05
N GLU A 36 -14.74 3.38 -1.98
CA GLU A 36 -14.54 3.90 -0.63
C GLU A 36 -13.07 4.23 -0.35
N THR A 37 -12.13 3.49 -0.95
CA THR A 37 -10.70 3.87 -0.90
C THR A 37 -10.46 5.22 -1.60
N LEU A 38 -11.07 5.47 -2.75
CA LEU A 38 -10.95 6.76 -3.43
C LEU A 38 -11.65 7.90 -2.66
N ASN A 39 -12.83 7.64 -2.07
CA ASN A 39 -13.57 8.60 -1.27
C ASN A 39 -12.73 9.07 -0.07
N VAL A 40 -12.11 8.14 0.67
CA VAL A 40 -11.21 8.48 1.79
C VAL A 40 -10.05 9.37 1.35
N TYR A 41 -9.39 9.08 0.22
CA TYR A 41 -8.31 9.94 -0.27
C TYR A 41 -8.81 11.31 -0.75
N LYS A 42 -10.00 11.39 -1.35
CA LYS A 42 -10.64 12.66 -1.72
C LYS A 42 -10.99 13.49 -0.48
N ASP A 43 -11.55 12.89 0.55
CA ASP A 43 -11.88 13.58 1.81
C ASP A 43 -10.61 14.09 2.50
N MET A 44 -9.50 13.33 2.43
CA MET A 44 -8.18 13.81 2.86
C MET A 44 -7.67 14.99 2.02
N GLU A 45 -7.87 15.00 0.69
CA GLU A 45 -7.56 16.15 -0.18
C GLU A 45 -8.44 17.37 0.15
N ASP A 46 -9.75 17.20 0.34
CA ASP A 46 -10.72 18.26 0.66
C ASP A 46 -10.51 18.83 2.09
N LEU A 47 -9.95 18.06 3.01
CA LEU A 47 -9.48 18.55 4.32
C LEU A 47 -8.15 19.31 4.18
N MET A 48 -7.12 18.66 3.65
CA MET A 48 -5.77 19.23 3.57
C MET A 48 -5.66 20.44 2.65
N SER A 49 -6.54 20.61 1.67
CA SER A 49 -6.59 21.81 0.82
C SER A 49 -6.96 23.08 1.57
N LYS A 50 -7.71 22.97 2.68
CA LYS A 50 -8.04 24.11 3.55
C LYS A 50 -6.82 24.62 4.33
N GLU A 51 -5.81 23.77 4.49
CA GLU A 51 -4.55 24.05 5.17
C GLU A 51 -3.38 24.25 4.17
N GLY A 52 -3.63 24.21 2.85
CA GLY A 52 -2.58 24.28 1.82
C GLY A 52 -1.70 23.02 1.72
N LYS A 53 -2.09 21.91 2.37
CA LYS A 53 -1.30 20.68 2.56
C LYS A 53 -1.58 19.56 1.56
N SER A 54 -2.41 19.78 0.53
CA SER A 54 -2.88 18.74 -0.41
C SER A 54 -1.75 17.93 -1.07
N CYS A 55 -0.56 18.52 -1.23
CA CYS A 55 0.63 17.85 -1.74
C CYS A 55 1.08 16.66 -0.85
N ARG A 56 0.81 16.69 0.46
CA ARG A 56 1.06 15.57 1.38
C ARG A 56 0.19 14.36 1.04
N VAL A 57 -1.07 14.56 0.64
CA VAL A 57 -2.00 13.47 0.30
C VAL A 57 -1.52 12.70 -0.93
N GLN A 58 -0.92 13.38 -1.91
CA GLN A 58 -0.31 12.73 -3.08
C GLN A 58 0.81 11.74 -2.70
N VAL A 59 1.53 11.99 -1.60
CA VAL A 59 2.54 11.04 -1.08
C VAL A 59 1.86 9.77 -0.55
N ALA A 60 0.78 9.91 0.23
CA ALA A 60 0.01 8.78 0.76
C ALA A 60 -0.69 7.96 -0.36
N ILE A 61 -1.21 8.62 -1.39
CA ILE A 61 -1.73 7.96 -2.60
C ILE A 61 -0.59 7.20 -3.32
N GLY A 62 0.61 7.78 -3.38
CA GLY A 62 1.81 7.13 -3.92
C GLY A 62 2.22 5.88 -3.14
N THR A 63 2.18 5.92 -1.81
CA THR A 63 2.54 4.77 -0.97
C THR A 63 1.50 3.66 -1.03
N MET A 64 0.21 3.99 -1.14
CA MET A 64 -0.84 2.99 -1.32
C MET A 64 -0.79 2.33 -2.71
N LYS A 65 -0.35 3.06 -3.75
CA LYS A 65 -0.01 2.45 -5.06
C LYS A 65 1.14 1.45 -4.95
N ARG A 66 2.20 1.76 -4.19
CA ARG A 66 3.31 0.82 -3.88
C ARG A 66 2.82 -0.40 -3.08
N GLN A 67 1.96 -0.18 -2.09
CA GLN A 67 1.33 -1.25 -1.28
C GLN A 67 0.55 -2.22 -2.16
N SER A 68 -0.28 -1.69 -3.06
CA SER A 68 -1.11 -2.48 -3.99
C SER A 68 -0.28 -3.33 -4.95
N GLN A 69 0.94 -2.88 -5.31
CA GLN A 69 1.85 -3.61 -6.18
C GLN A 69 2.51 -4.80 -5.48
N VAL A 70 2.85 -4.71 -4.19
CA VAL A 70 3.43 -5.84 -3.44
C VAL A 70 2.40 -6.91 -3.11
N TYR A 71 1.17 -6.53 -2.73
CA TYR A 71 0.06 -7.49 -2.56
C TYR A 71 -0.23 -8.28 -3.84
N TYR A 72 -0.11 -7.65 -5.01
CA TYR A 72 -0.21 -8.35 -6.29
C TYR A 72 0.97 -9.31 -6.54
N GLY A 73 2.18 -8.98 -6.09
CA GLY A 73 3.33 -9.87 -6.11
C GLY A 73 3.11 -11.13 -5.25
N GLU A 74 2.68 -10.95 -4.01
CA GLU A 74 2.33 -12.06 -3.09
C GLU A 74 1.19 -12.92 -3.64
N ALA A 75 0.14 -12.30 -4.19
CA ALA A 75 -0.97 -13.01 -4.83
C ALA A 75 -0.54 -13.78 -6.10
N LYS A 76 0.51 -13.32 -6.81
CA LYS A 76 1.12 -14.05 -7.93
C LYS A 76 1.91 -15.26 -7.44
N TRP A 77 2.76 -15.11 -6.43
CA TRP A 77 3.50 -16.22 -5.80
C TRP A 77 2.55 -17.33 -5.31
N LEU A 78 1.52 -16.96 -4.55
CA LEU A 78 0.49 -17.89 -4.07
C LEU A 78 -0.22 -18.62 -5.22
N HIS A 79 -0.49 -17.95 -6.34
CA HIS A 79 -1.18 -18.56 -7.47
C HIS A 79 -0.33 -19.53 -8.27
N GLU A 80 0.97 -19.22 -8.41
CA GLU A 80 1.95 -20.04 -9.11
C GLU A 80 2.49 -21.17 -8.21
N ASN A 81 2.02 -21.27 -6.95
CA ASN A 81 2.53 -22.14 -5.89
C ASN A 81 4.04 -21.98 -5.66
N TYR A 82 4.56 -20.80 -5.95
CA TYR A 82 5.97 -20.48 -5.83
C TYR A 82 6.27 -20.02 -4.39
N ILE A 83 7.24 -20.68 -3.77
CA ILE A 83 7.74 -20.34 -2.44
C ILE A 83 9.02 -19.51 -2.63
N PRO A 84 9.01 -18.20 -2.34
CA PRO A 84 10.20 -17.37 -2.40
C PRO A 84 11.24 -17.79 -1.35
N THR A 85 12.52 -17.57 -1.64
CA THR A 85 13.56 -17.57 -0.59
C THR A 85 13.34 -16.40 0.39
N MET A 86 13.96 -16.45 1.57
CA MET A 86 13.88 -15.34 2.53
C MET A 86 14.43 -14.02 1.96
N GLU A 87 15.40 -14.07 1.05
CA GLU A 87 16.00 -12.89 0.41
C GLU A 87 15.04 -12.25 -0.61
N GLU A 88 14.25 -13.05 -1.34
CA GLU A 88 13.20 -12.56 -2.26
C GLU A 88 11.94 -12.12 -1.49
N TYR A 89 11.60 -12.83 -0.42
CA TYR A 89 10.42 -12.58 0.41
C TYR A 89 10.53 -11.28 1.20
N MET A 90 11.59 -11.11 2.00
CA MET A 90 11.65 -10.03 3.01
C MET A 90 11.50 -8.61 2.43
N PRO A 91 12.10 -8.22 1.29
CA PRO A 91 11.88 -6.91 0.69
C PRO A 91 10.42 -6.64 0.30
N THR A 92 9.67 -7.70 -0.03
CA THR A 92 8.23 -7.63 -0.34
C THR A 92 7.41 -7.59 0.96
N GLY A 93 7.71 -8.47 1.91
CA GLY A 93 7.04 -8.58 3.21
C GLY A 93 7.15 -7.31 4.08
N LEU A 94 8.30 -6.65 4.08
CA LEU A 94 8.52 -5.39 4.81
C LEU A 94 7.67 -4.23 4.27
N VAL A 95 7.24 -4.29 3.00
CA VAL A 95 6.24 -3.37 2.45
C VAL A 95 4.83 -3.91 2.72
N SER A 96 4.56 -5.20 2.48
CA SER A 96 3.20 -5.77 2.60
C SER A 96 2.61 -5.71 4.01
N CYS A 97 3.44 -5.65 5.06
CA CYS A 97 2.98 -5.37 6.42
C CYS A 97 2.31 -3.99 6.62
N GLY A 98 2.46 -3.06 5.66
CA GLY A 98 1.71 -1.80 5.60
C GLY A 98 2.23 -0.66 6.48
N TYR A 99 3.19 -0.92 7.38
CA TYR A 99 3.74 0.08 8.31
C TYR A 99 4.35 1.32 7.61
N TRP A 100 4.92 1.13 6.42
CA TRP A 100 5.38 2.23 5.57
C TRP A 100 4.24 3.15 5.13
N ASN A 101 3.15 2.57 4.63
CA ASN A 101 1.97 3.31 4.18
C ASN A 101 1.27 4.00 5.37
N LEU A 102 1.22 3.34 6.53
CA LEU A 102 0.67 3.90 7.76
C LEU A 102 1.48 5.11 8.24
N THR A 103 2.81 4.99 8.30
CA THR A 103 3.73 6.10 8.66
C THR A 103 3.47 7.31 7.76
N MET A 104 3.50 7.10 6.44
CA MET A 104 3.31 8.15 5.43
C MET A 104 1.92 8.78 5.48
N SER A 105 0.88 7.99 5.75
CA SER A 105 -0.50 8.49 5.88
C SER A 105 -0.68 9.30 7.16
N SER A 106 -0.05 8.90 8.27
CA SER A 106 -0.13 9.65 9.54
C SER A 106 0.49 11.04 9.44
N PHE A 107 1.60 11.18 8.71
CA PHE A 107 2.30 12.45 8.47
C PHE A 107 1.48 13.47 7.65
N VAL A 108 0.41 13.06 6.97
CA VAL A 108 -0.43 13.97 6.18
C VAL A 108 -1.10 15.01 7.07
N GLY A 109 -1.87 14.55 8.06
CA GLY A 109 -2.68 15.40 8.96
C GLY A 109 -1.95 15.91 10.20
N MET A 110 -0.62 15.80 10.25
CA MET A 110 0.19 16.34 11.34
C MET A 110 0.47 17.84 11.16
N GLU A 111 1.06 18.44 12.19
CA GLU A 111 1.47 19.85 12.26
C GLU A 111 2.43 20.31 11.12
N ASP A 112 2.70 21.60 11.09
CA ASP A 112 3.45 22.26 10.01
C ASP A 112 4.96 21.93 10.01
N SER A 113 5.48 21.35 11.11
CA SER A 113 6.86 20.86 11.20
C SER A 113 7.14 19.67 10.26
N ILE A 114 6.10 18.98 9.76
CA ILE A 114 6.25 17.92 8.76
C ILE A 114 6.48 18.54 7.38
N THR A 115 7.75 18.61 6.97
CA THR A 115 8.18 19.12 5.66
C THR A 115 8.35 17.99 4.63
N LYS A 116 8.70 18.36 3.39
CA LYS A 116 9.07 17.42 2.32
C LYS A 116 10.26 16.55 2.71
N GLU A 117 11.17 17.08 3.52
CA GLU A 117 12.36 16.40 4.02
C GLU A 117 11.97 15.28 4.99
N THR A 118 10.92 15.44 5.79
CA THR A 118 10.36 14.39 6.65
C THR A 118 9.78 13.23 5.83
N PHE A 119 9.05 13.54 4.75
CA PHE A 119 8.58 12.51 3.80
C PHE A 119 9.74 11.83 3.06
N ASN A 120 10.75 12.57 2.61
CA ASN A 120 11.95 12.00 1.98
C ASN A 120 12.74 11.10 2.96
N TRP A 121 12.90 11.53 4.20
CA TRP A 121 13.54 10.75 5.27
C TRP A 121 12.80 9.43 5.50
N ALA A 122 11.47 9.47 5.63
CA ALA A 122 10.65 8.27 5.76
C ALA A 122 10.68 7.39 4.50
N PHE A 123 10.86 7.98 3.31
CA PHE A 123 10.95 7.24 2.05
C PHE A 123 12.32 6.57 1.85
N ASN A 124 13.36 7.09 2.49
CA ASN A 124 14.72 6.54 2.46
C ASN A 124 14.96 5.49 3.57
N ASP A 125 13.91 4.73 3.89
CA ASP A 125 13.92 3.54 4.74
C ASP A 125 14.64 3.70 6.11
N PRO A 126 14.21 4.64 6.96
CA PRO A 126 14.90 4.92 8.21
C PRO A 126 14.78 3.74 9.19
N LYS A 127 15.83 3.52 9.98
CA LYS A 127 15.98 2.34 10.85
C LYS A 127 14.75 2.01 11.71
N ILE A 128 14.02 3.03 12.19
CA ILE A 128 12.80 2.87 12.99
C ILE A 128 11.61 2.33 12.19
N VAL A 129 11.41 2.78 10.95
CA VAL A 129 10.37 2.25 10.04
C VAL A 129 10.75 0.84 9.61
N ARG A 130 12.01 0.58 9.27
CA ARG A 130 12.49 -0.78 8.96
C ARG A 130 12.26 -1.75 10.12
N ALA A 131 12.66 -1.37 11.35
CA ALA A 131 12.49 -2.21 12.53
C ALA A 131 11.02 -2.52 12.84
N SER A 132 10.14 -1.52 12.76
CA SER A 132 8.70 -1.70 13.00
C SER A 132 8.03 -2.54 11.91
N SER A 133 8.39 -2.36 10.63
CA SER A 133 7.99 -3.26 9.53
C SER A 133 8.45 -4.71 9.78
N THR A 134 9.70 -4.94 10.21
CA THR A 134 10.22 -6.29 10.52
C THR A 134 9.43 -6.94 11.65
N ILE A 135 9.19 -6.22 12.75
CA ILE A 135 8.41 -6.73 13.89
C ILE A 135 6.98 -7.05 13.45
N CYS A 136 6.33 -6.16 12.70
CA CYS A 136 4.96 -6.39 12.21
C CYS A 136 4.86 -7.61 11.30
N ARG A 137 5.76 -7.73 10.31
CA ARG A 137 5.78 -8.86 9.36
C ARG A 137 5.95 -10.17 10.11
N LEU A 138 7.03 -10.33 10.89
CA LEU A 138 7.33 -11.57 11.59
C LEU A 138 6.25 -11.96 12.62
N MET A 139 5.71 -11.00 13.39
CA MET A 139 4.60 -11.30 14.31
C MET A 139 3.33 -11.72 13.56
N SER A 140 3.03 -11.09 12.42
CA SER A 140 1.91 -11.46 11.55
C SER A 140 2.08 -12.86 10.96
N ASP A 141 3.31 -13.24 10.58
CA ASP A 141 3.62 -14.57 10.03
C ASP A 141 3.54 -15.66 11.11
N ILE A 142 4.08 -15.41 12.31
CA ILE A 142 4.01 -16.34 13.44
C ILE A 142 2.55 -16.60 13.85
N VAL A 143 1.71 -15.57 13.92
CA VAL A 143 0.29 -15.70 14.30
C VAL A 143 -0.56 -16.25 13.14
N GLY A 144 -0.19 -15.98 11.88
CA GLY A 144 -0.85 -16.52 10.69
C GLY A 144 -0.51 -17.98 10.40
N HIS A 145 0.65 -18.47 10.86
CA HIS A 145 1.08 -19.85 10.66
C HIS A 145 0.29 -20.82 11.53
N LYS A 146 -0.48 -21.70 10.88
CA LYS A 146 -1.06 -22.89 11.53
C LYS A 146 -0.08 -24.05 11.41
N VAL A 147 0.43 -24.49 12.54
CA VAL A 147 1.08 -25.80 12.66
C VAL A 147 0.05 -26.89 12.33
N GLN A 148 0.44 -27.88 11.52
CA GLN A 148 -0.33 -29.10 11.23
C GLN A 148 0.32 -30.30 11.94
#